data_AF-A0A399M4M0-F1
#
_entry.id   AF-A0A399M4M0-F1
#
_cell.length_a   1.000
_cell.length_b   1.000
_cell.length_c   1.000
_cell.angle_alpha   90.00
_cell.angle_beta   90.00
_cell.angle_gamma   90.00
#
_symmetry.space_group_name_H-M   'P 1'
#
loop_
_entity.id
_entity.type
_entity.pdbx_description
1 polymer ?
#
loop_
_entity_poly.entity_id
_entity_poly.type
_entity_poly.pdbx_seq_one_letter_code
_entity_poly.pdbx_strand_id
1 'polypeptide(L)'
;ALGVLPDGTRDILGIWIESTEGAKFWMKVFNDLKTRGVEDVLIAVTDGLKGMPEALSAVFPETTLQTCIVHLIRNSLDYAAWDKRRALAKELKPIYQATNAEAAEQALDEFENGPWGEKYPTVVAAWRRAWDRVIPFFVFPPAIRKVIYTTNAIESINAQLRKVIKTRGHFPNDDAATKLIWLGLRNITANWGKPAHDWKNAMNQFAILYGDRFIRPTW
;
A
#
# COMPACT_ATOMS: atom_id res chain seq x y z
N ALA A 1 2.71 -4.12 -9.68
CA ALA A 1 1.73 -3.20 -9.05
C ALA A 1 0.34 -3.83 -9.12
N LEU A 2 -0.48 -3.60 -8.09
CA LEU A 2 -1.89 -4.01 -8.01
C LEU A 2 -2.74 -2.74 -8.05
N GLY A 3 -3.79 -2.74 -8.88
CA GLY A 3 -4.78 -1.67 -8.96
C GLY A 3 -6.15 -2.13 -8.46
N VAL A 4 -6.96 -1.16 -8.03
CA VAL A 4 -8.39 -1.34 -7.74
C VAL A 4 -9.15 -0.35 -8.62
N LEU A 5 -10.07 -0.87 -9.43
CA LEU A 5 -10.87 -0.07 -10.37
C LEU A 5 -12.08 0.57 -9.66
N PRO A 6 -12.76 1.57 -10.27
CA PRO A 6 -13.92 2.21 -9.67
C PRO A 6 -15.08 1.26 -9.29
N ASP A 7 -15.21 0.16 -10.05
CA ASP A 7 -16.20 -0.89 -9.77
C ASP A 7 -15.80 -1.83 -8.60
N GLY A 8 -14.58 -1.69 -8.09
CA GLY A 8 -14.01 -2.45 -6.98
C GLY A 8 -13.34 -3.75 -7.37
N THR A 9 -13.26 -4.04 -8.65
CA THR A 9 -12.46 -5.15 -9.17
C THR A 9 -10.98 -4.80 -9.03
N ARG A 10 -10.16 -5.86 -8.96
CA ARG A 10 -8.71 -5.74 -8.80
C ARG A 10 -8.06 -6.17 -10.10
N ASP A 11 -6.96 -5.52 -10.45
CA ASP A 11 -6.15 -5.94 -11.59
C ASP A 11 -4.65 -5.78 -11.32
N ILE A 12 -3.84 -6.61 -11.97
CA ILE A 12 -2.39 -6.47 -11.95
C ILE A 12 -1.98 -5.47 -13.02
N LEU A 13 -1.62 -4.27 -12.58
CA LEU A 13 -1.24 -3.19 -13.49
C LEU A 13 0.11 -3.43 -14.18
N GLY A 14 0.98 -4.29 -13.62
CA GLY A 14 2.24 -4.64 -14.26
C GLY A 14 3.26 -5.29 -13.35
N ILE A 15 4.31 -5.82 -13.97
CA ILE A 15 5.47 -6.46 -13.35
C ILE A 15 6.69 -5.76 -13.94
N TRP A 16 7.60 -5.30 -13.08
CA TRP A 16 8.86 -4.72 -13.50
C TRP A 16 9.96 -5.36 -12.67
N ILE A 17 10.98 -5.88 -13.35
CA ILE A 17 12.20 -6.38 -12.72
C ILE A 17 13.26 -5.29 -12.93
N GLU A 18 13.93 -4.91 -11.86
CA GLU A 18 14.99 -3.93 -11.90
C GLU A 18 16.02 -4.24 -10.81
N SER A 19 17.27 -3.90 -11.09
CA SER A 19 18.41 -4.12 -10.20
C SER A 19 18.56 -3.02 -9.14
N THR A 20 18.03 -1.82 -9.42
CA THR A 20 18.11 -0.66 -8.53
C THR A 20 16.77 0.00 -8.34
N GLU A 21 16.39 0.21 -7.07
CA GLU A 21 15.21 0.98 -6.70
C GLU A 21 15.61 2.45 -6.51
N GLY A 22 15.25 3.29 -7.49
CA GLY A 22 15.51 4.72 -7.43
C GLY A 22 14.53 5.53 -8.26
N ALA A 23 14.62 6.85 -8.19
CA ALA A 23 13.67 7.77 -8.83
C ALA A 23 13.50 7.51 -10.34
N LYS A 24 14.58 7.16 -11.06
CA LYS A 24 14.53 6.84 -12.49
C LYS A 24 13.66 5.60 -12.78
N PHE A 25 13.76 4.57 -11.93
CA PHE A 25 12.95 3.37 -12.07
C PHE A 25 11.46 3.69 -11.87
N TRP A 26 11.12 4.41 -10.80
CA TRP A 26 9.73 4.78 -10.53
C TRP A 26 9.16 5.69 -11.62
N MET A 27 9.96 6.63 -12.15
CA MET A 27 9.56 7.44 -13.30
C MET A 27 9.23 6.58 -14.52
N LYS A 28 10.05 5.55 -14.82
CA LYS A 28 9.77 4.60 -15.90
C LYS A 28 8.46 3.85 -15.65
N VAL A 29 8.23 3.36 -14.44
CA VAL A 29 7.01 2.62 -14.07
C VAL A 29 5.75 3.48 -14.24
N PHE A 30 5.75 4.71 -13.71
CA PHE A 30 4.57 5.58 -13.80
C PHE A 30 4.32 6.09 -15.22
N ASN A 31 5.37 6.41 -15.99
CA ASN A 31 5.21 6.79 -17.40
C ASN A 31 4.72 5.61 -18.25
N ASP A 32 5.16 4.39 -17.97
CA ASP A 32 4.64 3.19 -18.63
C ASP A 32 3.13 3.01 -18.38
N LEU A 33 2.68 3.17 -17.12
CA LEU A 33 1.25 3.16 -16.79
C LEU A 33 0.46 4.24 -17.55
N LYS A 34 0.98 5.47 -17.56
CA LYS A 34 0.34 6.59 -18.27
C LYS A 34 0.27 6.35 -19.78
N THR A 35 1.35 5.82 -20.37
CA THR A 35 1.41 5.49 -21.81
C THR A 35 0.43 4.36 -22.18
N ARG A 36 0.16 3.44 -21.25
CA ARG A 36 -0.84 2.38 -21.42
C ARG A 36 -2.29 2.83 -21.18
N GLY A 37 -2.51 4.12 -20.91
CA GLY A 37 -3.85 4.72 -20.82
C GLY A 37 -4.36 4.95 -19.40
N VAL A 38 -3.52 4.83 -18.36
CA VAL A 38 -3.91 5.27 -17.01
C VAL A 38 -3.96 6.79 -17.00
N GLU A 39 -5.17 7.35 -16.95
CA GLU A 39 -5.39 8.80 -16.97
C GLU A 39 -5.24 9.45 -15.60
N ASP A 40 -5.71 8.76 -14.55
CA ASP A 40 -5.72 9.28 -13.19
C ASP A 40 -5.51 8.16 -12.16
N VAL A 41 -4.85 8.51 -11.05
CA VAL A 41 -4.66 7.65 -9.88
C VAL A 41 -5.07 8.48 -8.66
N LEU A 42 -6.13 8.08 -7.97
CA LEU A 42 -6.61 8.83 -6.81
C LEU A 42 -5.70 8.67 -5.60
N ILE A 43 -5.30 7.42 -5.31
CA ILE A 43 -4.48 7.06 -4.16
C ILE A 43 -3.40 6.08 -4.60
N ALA A 44 -2.15 6.37 -4.24
CA ALA A 44 -1.04 5.42 -4.35
C ALA A 44 -0.59 5.01 -2.93
N VAL A 45 -0.68 3.71 -2.63
CA VAL A 45 -0.28 3.15 -1.33
C VAL A 45 1.07 2.46 -1.48
N THR A 46 2.07 2.89 -0.72
CA THR A 46 3.47 2.45 -0.86
C THR A 46 4.13 2.20 0.49
N ASP A 47 5.17 1.40 0.57
CA ASP A 47 5.94 1.12 1.80
C ASP A 47 7.07 2.15 2.06
N GLY A 48 7.05 3.31 1.40
CA GLY A 48 8.02 4.40 1.65
C GLY A 48 9.29 4.32 0.80
N LEU A 49 9.17 3.86 -0.44
CA LEU A 49 10.27 3.62 -1.38
C LEU A 49 10.94 4.94 -1.81
N LYS A 50 12.28 4.92 -1.85
CA LYS A 50 13.09 6.09 -2.22
C LYS A 50 12.86 6.49 -3.68
N GLY A 51 12.66 7.78 -3.94
CA GLY A 51 12.49 8.30 -5.30
C GLY A 51 11.09 8.09 -5.89
N MET A 52 10.23 7.29 -5.24
CA MET A 52 8.86 7.06 -5.67
C MET A 52 7.95 8.29 -5.46
N PRO A 53 8.02 9.04 -4.33
CA PRO A 53 7.20 10.23 -4.15
C PRO A 53 7.44 11.30 -5.22
N GLU A 54 8.71 11.55 -5.54
CA GLU A 54 9.12 12.53 -6.55
C GLU A 54 8.65 12.09 -7.94
N ALA A 55 8.79 10.80 -8.25
CA ALA A 55 8.36 10.25 -9.53
C ALA A 55 6.83 10.26 -9.70
N LEU A 56 6.10 9.91 -8.63
CA LEU A 56 4.64 9.92 -8.65
C LEU A 56 4.12 11.33 -8.86
N SER A 57 4.61 12.30 -8.10
CA SER A 57 4.19 13.70 -8.19
C SER A 57 4.49 14.31 -9.56
N ALA A 58 5.54 13.85 -10.24
CA ALA A 58 5.86 14.30 -11.59
C ALA A 58 4.91 13.75 -12.68
N VAL A 59 4.41 12.52 -12.52
CA VAL A 59 3.59 11.85 -13.55
C VAL A 59 2.08 11.99 -13.28
N PHE A 60 1.69 11.89 -12.01
CA PHE A 60 0.33 11.99 -11.48
C PHE A 60 0.29 12.98 -10.29
N PRO A 61 0.34 14.30 -10.54
CA PRO A 61 0.48 15.32 -9.50
C PRO A 61 -0.69 15.38 -8.52
N GLU A 62 -1.88 15.00 -8.98
CA GLU A 62 -3.12 15.02 -8.18
C GLU A 62 -3.32 13.74 -7.35
N THR A 63 -2.37 12.79 -7.38
CA THR A 63 -2.46 11.55 -6.62
C THR A 63 -2.12 11.78 -5.15
N THR A 64 -2.96 11.27 -4.26
CA THR A 64 -2.63 11.21 -2.83
C THR A 64 -1.67 10.06 -2.57
N LEU A 65 -0.43 10.38 -2.20
CA LEU A 65 0.53 9.38 -1.75
C LEU A 65 0.28 9.02 -0.28
N GLN A 66 0.12 7.74 0.00
CA GLN A 66 -0.15 7.21 1.33
C GLN A 66 0.91 6.15 1.68
N THR A 67 1.56 6.28 2.84
CA THR A 67 2.44 5.22 3.34
C THR A 67 1.63 4.09 3.95
N CYS A 68 1.78 2.88 3.41
CA CYS A 68 1.04 1.71 3.81
C CYS A 68 1.22 1.41 5.30
N ILE A 69 0.16 1.65 6.07
CA ILE A 69 0.15 1.46 7.53
C ILE A 69 0.45 0.01 7.91
N VAL A 70 0.03 -0.96 7.11
CA VAL A 70 0.31 -2.37 7.43
C VAL A 70 1.80 -2.69 7.28
N HIS A 71 2.48 -2.15 6.27
CA HIS A 71 3.92 -2.30 6.16
C HIS A 71 4.63 -1.60 7.32
N LEU A 72 4.17 -0.40 7.71
CA LEU A 72 4.71 0.32 8.87
C LEU A 72 4.53 -0.48 10.18
N ILE A 73 3.36 -1.08 10.41
CA ILE A 73 3.10 -1.97 11.54
C ILE A 73 3.99 -3.21 11.48
N ARG A 74 4.12 -3.87 10.34
CA ARG A 74 4.97 -5.07 10.22
C ARG A 74 6.43 -4.79 10.49
N ASN A 75 6.95 -3.73 9.89
CA ASN A 75 8.31 -3.26 10.15
C ASN A 75 8.49 -2.98 11.64
N SER A 76 7.47 -2.41 12.31
CA SER A 76 7.48 -2.20 13.76
C SER A 76 7.54 -3.52 14.54
N LEU A 77 6.75 -4.52 14.14
CA LEU A 77 6.69 -5.83 14.80
C LEU A 77 7.96 -6.66 14.59
N ASP A 78 8.76 -6.38 13.57
CA ASP A 78 10.03 -7.07 13.32
C ASP A 78 11.12 -6.74 14.33
N TYR A 79 11.02 -5.59 15.02
CA TYR A 79 11.88 -5.27 16.16
C TYR A 79 11.50 -6.01 17.45
N ALA A 80 10.34 -6.67 17.50
CA ALA A 80 9.83 -7.35 18.68
C ALA A 80 9.98 -8.87 18.59
N ALA A 81 10.39 -9.48 19.70
CA ALA A 81 10.33 -10.92 19.91
C ALA A 81 8.90 -11.44 19.72
N TRP A 82 8.77 -12.69 19.25
CA TRP A 82 7.49 -13.28 18.84
C TRP A 82 6.37 -13.15 19.89
N ASP A 83 6.68 -13.39 21.15
CA ASP A 83 5.74 -13.31 22.28
C ASP A 83 5.26 -11.88 22.57
N LYS A 84 6.05 -10.86 22.19
CA LYS A 84 5.71 -9.44 22.39
C LYS A 84 4.97 -8.82 21.22
N ARG A 85 5.04 -9.42 20.02
CA ARG A 85 4.42 -8.86 18.80
C ARG A 85 2.94 -8.55 18.96
N ARG A 86 2.17 -9.44 19.59
CA ARG A 86 0.73 -9.24 19.80
C ARG A 86 0.43 -8.04 20.71
N ALA A 87 1.22 -7.87 21.76
CA ALA A 87 1.06 -6.75 22.68
C ALA A 87 1.48 -5.44 22.01
N LEU A 88 2.64 -5.40 21.33
CA LEU A 88 3.08 -4.23 20.56
C LEU A 88 2.04 -3.81 19.50
N ALA A 89 1.46 -4.76 18.76
CA ALA A 89 0.42 -4.48 17.77
C ALA A 89 -0.84 -3.83 18.39
N LYS A 90 -1.15 -4.16 19.64
CA LYS A 90 -2.27 -3.58 20.38
C LYS A 90 -1.99 -2.12 20.73
N GLU A 91 -0.76 -1.80 21.14
CA GLU A 91 -0.34 -0.45 21.50
C GLU A 91 -0.19 0.49 20.28
N LEU A 92 0.11 -0.06 19.10
CA LEU A 92 0.12 0.71 17.86
C LEU A 92 -1.29 0.98 17.30
N LYS A 93 -2.31 0.25 17.78
CA LYS A 93 -3.69 0.31 17.26
C LYS A 93 -4.37 1.67 17.40
N PRO A 94 -4.27 2.37 18.54
CA PRO A 94 -4.85 3.71 18.71
C PRO A 94 -4.38 4.71 17.65
N ILE A 95 -3.10 4.63 17.24
CA ILE A 95 -2.52 5.57 16.27
C ILE A 95 -3.28 5.53 14.95
N TYR A 96 -3.38 4.36 14.30
CA TYR A 96 -4.02 4.24 12.99
C TYR A 96 -5.56 4.08 13.04
N GLN A 97 -6.15 3.91 14.22
CA GLN A 97 -7.61 3.88 14.38
C GLN A 97 -8.20 5.20 14.88
N ALA A 98 -7.35 6.20 15.13
CA ALA A 98 -7.77 7.54 15.51
C ALA A 98 -8.76 8.15 14.51
N THR A 99 -9.64 9.01 15.01
CA THR A 99 -10.70 9.64 14.23
C THR A 99 -10.15 10.67 13.24
N ASN A 100 -9.14 11.44 13.65
CA ASN A 100 -8.48 12.49 12.88
C ASN A 100 -6.95 12.48 13.11
N ALA A 101 -6.24 13.39 12.45
CA ALA A 101 -4.79 13.46 12.51
C ALA A 101 -4.29 13.90 13.89
N GLU A 102 -5.01 14.81 14.56
CA GLU A 102 -4.66 15.33 15.88
C GLU A 102 -4.73 14.23 16.95
N ALA A 103 -5.80 13.43 16.95
CA ALA A 103 -5.92 12.29 17.87
C ALA A 103 -4.90 11.19 17.55
N ALA A 104 -4.51 11.04 16.28
CA ALA A 104 -3.46 10.09 15.89
C ALA A 104 -2.09 10.53 16.38
N GLU A 105 -1.80 11.84 16.29
CA GLU A 105 -0.57 12.43 16.78
C GLU A 105 -0.46 12.30 18.29
N GLN A 106 -1.54 12.61 19.01
CA GLN A 106 -1.60 12.39 20.45
C GLN A 106 -1.36 10.91 20.81
N ALA A 107 -2.00 9.97 20.09
CA ALA A 107 -1.78 8.55 20.32
C ALA A 107 -0.32 8.11 20.03
N LEU A 108 0.35 8.75 19.07
CA LEU A 108 1.77 8.51 18.79
C LEU A 108 2.66 9.07 19.90
N ASP A 109 2.34 10.27 20.41
CA ASP A 109 3.01 10.87 21.57
C ASP A 109 2.86 9.98 22.82
N GLU A 110 1.66 9.47 23.08
CA GLU A 110 1.39 8.55 24.19
C GLU A 110 2.15 7.22 24.04
N PHE A 111 2.23 6.68 22.81
CA PHE A 111 3.03 5.49 22.52
C PHE A 111 4.53 5.74 22.76
N GLU A 112 5.04 6.88 22.28
CA GLU A 112 6.45 7.28 22.41
C GLU A 112 6.87 7.46 23.86
N ASN A 113 6.05 8.12 24.67
CA ASN A 113 6.31 8.35 26.09
C ASN A 113 5.92 7.14 26.98
N GLY A 114 5.33 6.11 26.38
CA GLY A 114 4.92 4.89 27.06
C GLY A 114 6.05 3.85 27.18
N PRO A 115 5.83 2.78 27.96
CA PRO A 115 6.83 1.74 28.18
C PRO A 115 7.21 0.97 26.89
N TRP A 116 6.33 0.98 25.88
CA TRP A 116 6.61 0.39 24.58
C TRP A 116 7.44 1.32 23.68
N GLY A 117 7.24 2.62 23.74
CA GLY A 117 8.06 3.60 23.04
C GLY A 117 9.49 3.62 23.56
N GLU A 118 9.67 3.65 24.88
CA GLU A 118 10.99 3.56 25.52
C GLU A 118 11.72 2.26 25.18
N LYS A 119 10.99 1.15 25.12
CA LYS A 119 11.54 -0.17 24.78
C LYS A 119 11.88 -0.32 23.31
N TYR A 120 11.13 0.35 22.43
CA TYR A 120 11.28 0.25 20.98
C TYR A 120 11.45 1.63 20.32
N PRO A 121 12.52 2.39 20.64
CA PRO A 121 12.73 3.73 20.11
C PRO A 121 12.91 3.75 18.59
N THR A 122 13.34 2.64 17.99
CA THR A 122 13.42 2.47 16.54
C THR A 122 12.04 2.46 15.87
N VAL A 123 11.02 1.93 16.56
CA VAL A 123 9.63 1.96 16.09
C VAL A 123 9.13 3.40 16.09
N VAL A 124 9.32 4.12 17.20
CA VAL A 124 8.97 5.55 17.31
C VAL A 124 9.60 6.34 16.17
N ALA A 125 10.92 6.20 15.97
CA ALA A 125 11.65 6.91 14.91
C ALA A 125 11.12 6.59 13.51
N ALA A 126 10.73 5.34 13.25
CA ALA A 126 10.16 4.93 11.96
C ALA A 126 8.80 5.59 11.71
N TRP A 127 7.92 5.64 12.72
CA TRP A 127 6.62 6.30 12.61
C TRP A 127 6.77 7.81 12.44
N ARG A 128 7.63 8.46 13.23
CA ARG A 128 7.91 9.91 13.11
C ARG A 128 8.46 10.29 11.73
N ARG A 129 9.39 9.50 11.19
CA ARG A 129 9.95 9.73 9.84
C ARG A 129 8.89 9.57 8.74
N ALA A 130 7.93 8.68 8.92
CA ALA A 130 6.86 8.44 7.97
C ALA A 130 5.65 9.35 8.17
N TRP A 131 5.61 10.18 9.22
CA TRP A 131 4.40 10.81 9.73
C TRP A 131 3.67 11.65 8.69
N ASP A 132 4.38 12.51 7.96
CA ASP A 132 3.82 13.33 6.87
C ASP A 132 3.10 12.52 5.79
N ARG A 133 3.51 11.26 5.60
CA ARG A 133 2.93 10.33 4.62
C ARG A 133 1.88 9.40 5.24
N VAL A 134 1.76 9.38 6.56
CA VAL A 134 0.70 8.70 7.31
C VAL A 134 -0.50 9.63 7.48
N ILE A 135 -0.29 10.93 7.73
CA ILE A 135 -1.36 11.92 7.93
C ILE A 135 -2.48 11.87 6.87
N PRO A 136 -2.21 11.76 5.55
CA PRO A 136 -3.25 11.68 4.52
C PRO A 136 -4.27 10.56 4.76
N PHE A 137 -3.87 9.49 5.47
CA PHE A 137 -4.77 8.41 5.84
C PHE A 137 -5.98 8.87 6.67
N PHE A 138 -5.82 9.87 7.52
CA PHE A 138 -6.89 10.36 8.39
C PHE A 138 -7.89 11.26 7.67
N VAL A 139 -7.55 11.78 6.48
CA VAL A 139 -8.50 12.49 5.62
C VAL A 139 -9.56 11.53 5.06
N PHE A 140 -9.22 10.25 4.91
CA PHE A 140 -10.14 9.28 4.34
C PHE A 140 -11.23 8.85 5.33
N PRO A 141 -12.49 8.74 4.90
CA PRO A 141 -13.55 8.14 5.70
C PRO A 141 -13.26 6.67 6.07
N PRO A 142 -13.84 6.13 7.17
CA PRO A 142 -13.56 4.76 7.63
C PRO A 142 -13.73 3.68 6.56
N ALA A 143 -14.69 3.83 5.64
CA ALA A 143 -14.90 2.89 4.54
C ALA A 143 -13.71 2.85 3.57
N ILE A 144 -13.14 4.00 3.22
CA ILE A 144 -11.93 4.10 2.38
C ILE A 144 -10.71 3.61 3.15
N ARG A 145 -10.56 4.01 4.43
CA ARG A 145 -9.47 3.52 5.28
C ARG A 145 -9.43 2.00 5.28
N LYS A 146 -10.57 1.34 5.47
CA LYS A 146 -10.69 -0.13 5.42
C LYS A 146 -10.16 -0.71 4.12
N VAL A 147 -10.45 -0.10 2.97
CA VAL A 147 -9.85 -0.53 1.69
C VAL A 147 -8.32 -0.40 1.71
N ILE A 148 -7.79 0.75 2.18
CA ILE A 148 -6.35 1.05 2.18
C ILE A 148 -5.55 0.12 3.11
N TYR A 149 -6.00 -0.09 4.35
CA TYR A 149 -5.26 -0.91 5.32
C TYR A 149 -5.61 -2.40 5.27
N THR A 150 -6.59 -2.83 4.46
CA THR A 150 -6.81 -4.27 4.21
C THR A 150 -5.84 -4.78 3.14
N THR A 151 -4.56 -4.84 3.48
CA THR A 151 -3.48 -5.30 2.59
C THR A 151 -3.52 -6.78 2.20
N ASN A 152 -4.56 -7.51 2.63
CA ASN A 152 -4.82 -8.89 2.26
C ASN A 152 -4.67 -9.16 0.76
N ALA A 153 -5.00 -8.19 -0.10
CA ALA A 153 -4.91 -8.38 -1.55
C ALA A 153 -3.46 -8.53 -2.04
N ILE A 154 -2.60 -7.53 -1.79
CA ILE A 154 -1.20 -7.57 -2.27
C ILE A 154 -0.38 -8.64 -1.55
N GLU A 155 -0.67 -8.88 -0.27
CA GLU A 155 0.06 -9.85 0.53
C GLU A 155 -0.31 -11.28 0.18
N SER A 156 -1.58 -11.54 -0.12
CA SER A 156 -2.02 -12.84 -0.63
C SER A 156 -1.33 -13.15 -1.96
N ILE A 157 -1.22 -12.17 -2.85
CA ILE A 157 -0.46 -12.30 -4.10
C ILE A 157 1.00 -12.61 -3.81
N ASN A 158 1.66 -11.81 -2.98
CA ASN A 158 3.08 -12.01 -2.62
C ASN A 158 3.33 -13.38 -1.97
N ALA A 159 2.43 -13.85 -1.10
CA ALA A 159 2.53 -15.16 -0.47
C ALA A 159 2.35 -16.30 -1.48
N GLN A 160 1.42 -16.19 -2.41
CA GLN A 160 1.21 -17.17 -3.47
C GLN A 160 2.37 -17.19 -4.47
N LEU A 161 2.88 -16.02 -4.87
CA LEU A 161 4.08 -15.92 -5.72
C LEU A 161 5.30 -16.51 -5.04
N ARG A 162 5.51 -16.26 -3.73
CA ARG A 162 6.55 -16.93 -2.95
C ARG A 162 6.44 -18.45 -3.02
N LYS A 163 5.24 -19.02 -3.00
CA LYS A 163 5.02 -20.47 -3.17
C LYS A 163 5.37 -20.98 -4.57
N VAL A 164 5.14 -20.17 -5.60
CA VAL A 164 5.49 -20.51 -7.00
C VAL A 164 7.01 -20.51 -7.20
N ILE A 165 7.71 -19.53 -6.62
CA ILE A 165 9.15 -19.37 -6.84
C ILE A 165 10.01 -20.18 -5.86
N LYS A 166 9.50 -20.62 -4.70
CA LYS A 166 10.31 -21.30 -3.65
C LYS A 166 11.06 -22.55 -4.12
N THR A 167 10.62 -23.19 -5.20
CA THR A 167 11.24 -24.40 -5.75
C THR A 167 12.32 -24.08 -6.80
N ARG A 168 12.54 -22.81 -7.10
CA ARG A 168 13.57 -22.34 -8.04
C ARG A 168 14.75 -21.77 -7.25
N GLY A 169 15.94 -22.31 -7.48
CA GLY A 169 17.17 -21.83 -6.83
C GLY A 169 17.71 -20.54 -7.43
N HIS A 170 17.68 -20.40 -8.77
CA HIS A 170 18.07 -19.19 -9.49
C HIS A 170 17.30 -19.11 -10.83
N PHE A 171 17.26 -17.92 -11.43
CA PHE A 171 16.76 -17.69 -12.77
C PHE A 171 17.94 -17.42 -13.73
N PRO A 172 17.90 -17.93 -14.98
CA PRO A 172 18.96 -17.70 -15.95
C PRO A 172 18.98 -16.26 -16.51
N ASN A 173 17.83 -15.57 -16.50
CA ASN A 173 17.67 -14.16 -16.90
C ASN A 173 16.32 -13.61 -16.40
N ASP A 174 16.13 -12.30 -16.57
CA ASP A 174 14.92 -11.59 -16.15
C ASP A 174 13.68 -12.03 -16.92
N ASP A 175 13.81 -12.44 -18.19
CA ASP A 175 12.67 -12.94 -18.98
C ASP A 175 12.12 -14.26 -18.42
N ALA A 176 13.00 -15.17 -18.00
CA ALA A 176 12.62 -16.42 -17.36
C ALA A 176 11.91 -16.17 -16.03
N ALA A 177 12.41 -15.23 -15.23
CA ALA A 177 11.75 -14.79 -13.99
C ALA A 177 10.38 -14.18 -14.29
N THR A 178 10.31 -13.24 -15.23
CA THR A 178 9.08 -12.55 -15.65
C THR A 178 8.04 -13.55 -16.13
N LYS A 179 8.40 -14.51 -16.97
CA LYS A 179 7.48 -15.54 -17.48
C LYS A 179 6.88 -16.39 -16.35
N LEU A 180 7.69 -16.83 -15.40
CA LEU A 180 7.19 -17.63 -14.27
C LEU A 180 6.28 -16.80 -13.36
N ILE A 181 6.68 -15.57 -13.04
CA ILE A 181 5.88 -14.65 -12.21
C ILE A 181 4.55 -14.35 -12.92
N TRP A 182 4.57 -14.08 -14.23
CA TRP A 182 3.38 -13.84 -15.02
C TRP A 182 2.43 -15.05 -15.04
N LEU A 183 2.95 -16.27 -15.24
CA LEU A 183 2.14 -17.49 -15.15
C LEU A 183 1.53 -17.69 -13.76
N GLY A 184 2.31 -17.41 -12.71
CA GLY A 184 1.84 -17.44 -11.33
C GLY A 184 0.70 -16.44 -11.10
N LEU A 185 0.89 -15.20 -11.55
CA LEU A 185 -0.13 -14.15 -11.48
C LEU A 185 -1.38 -14.54 -12.25
N ARG A 186 -1.26 -15.05 -13.47
CA ARG A 186 -2.42 -15.50 -14.28
C ARG A 186 -3.26 -16.55 -13.55
N ASN A 187 -2.61 -17.50 -12.87
CA ASN A 187 -3.33 -18.51 -12.09
C ASN A 187 -3.99 -17.91 -10.84
N ILE A 188 -3.33 -16.94 -10.19
CA ILE A 188 -3.87 -16.23 -9.01
C ILE A 188 -5.10 -15.42 -9.41
N THR A 189 -5.01 -14.64 -10.49
CA THR A 189 -6.06 -13.72 -10.95
C THR A 189 -7.23 -14.45 -11.61
N ALA A 190 -7.05 -15.66 -12.14
CA ALA A 190 -8.15 -16.48 -12.67
C ALA A 190 -9.27 -16.74 -11.64
N ASN A 191 -8.96 -16.68 -10.35
CA ASN A 191 -9.93 -16.87 -9.26
C ASN A 191 -10.41 -15.54 -8.65
N TRP A 192 -10.04 -14.39 -9.23
CA TRP A 192 -10.53 -13.11 -8.75
C TRP A 192 -11.98 -12.92 -9.18
N GLY A 193 -12.87 -12.97 -8.19
CA GLY A 193 -14.29 -12.74 -8.36
C GLY A 193 -14.70 -11.32 -8.00
N LYS A 194 -15.90 -11.21 -7.42
CA LYS A 194 -16.57 -9.95 -7.09
C LYS A 194 -15.71 -9.03 -6.19
N PRO A 195 -15.96 -7.70 -6.24
CA PRO A 195 -15.40 -6.74 -5.30
C PRO A 195 -15.58 -7.15 -3.84
N ALA A 196 -14.77 -6.56 -2.96
CA ALA A 196 -14.95 -6.73 -1.52
C ALA A 196 -16.39 -6.37 -1.10
N HIS A 197 -16.96 -7.11 -0.14
CA HIS A 197 -18.33 -6.93 0.33
C HIS A 197 -18.68 -5.46 0.64
N ASP A 198 -17.77 -4.75 1.28
CA ASP A 198 -17.98 -3.35 1.70
C ASP A 198 -17.59 -2.32 0.64
N TRP A 199 -17.26 -2.75 -0.59
CA TRP A 199 -16.79 -1.85 -1.64
C TRP A 199 -17.80 -0.75 -1.93
N LYS A 200 -19.10 -1.06 -1.99
CA LYS A 200 -20.13 -0.05 -2.30
C LYS A 200 -20.15 1.11 -1.30
N ASN A 201 -19.87 0.84 -0.02
CA ASN A 201 -19.75 1.89 0.99
C ASN A 201 -18.52 2.76 0.74
N ALA A 202 -17.37 2.16 0.40
CA ALA A 202 -16.16 2.90 0.05
C ALA A 202 -16.32 3.68 -1.26
N MET A 203 -16.93 3.09 -2.27
CA MET A 203 -17.23 3.66 -3.59
C MET A 203 -18.01 4.97 -3.47
N ASN A 204 -19.06 4.99 -2.64
CA ASN A 204 -19.82 6.22 -2.37
C ASN A 204 -18.95 7.31 -1.72
N GLN A 205 -18.06 6.93 -0.80
CA GLN A 205 -17.14 7.89 -0.18
C GLN A 205 -16.08 8.38 -1.16
N PHE A 206 -15.58 7.53 -2.07
CA PHE A 206 -14.69 7.96 -3.16
C PHE A 206 -15.38 8.95 -4.09
N ALA A 207 -16.64 8.71 -4.45
CA ALA A 207 -17.43 9.62 -5.26
C ALA A 207 -17.61 11.00 -4.59
N ILE A 208 -17.86 11.02 -3.28
CA ILE A 208 -17.97 12.28 -2.51
C ILE A 208 -16.62 13.02 -2.45
N LEU A 209 -15.54 12.30 -2.16
CA LEU A 209 -14.23 12.91 -1.89
C LEU A 209 -13.51 13.36 -3.16
N TYR A 210 -13.65 12.64 -4.27
CA TYR A 210 -12.91 12.88 -5.51
C TYR A 210 -13.79 13.39 -6.66
N GLY A 211 -15.11 13.42 -6.49
CA GLY A 211 -16.06 13.98 -7.45
C GLY A 211 -15.84 13.44 -8.87
N ASP A 212 -15.67 14.36 -9.82
CA ASP A 212 -15.48 14.06 -11.25
C ASP A 212 -14.28 13.15 -11.54
N ARG A 213 -13.25 13.14 -10.67
CA ARG A 213 -12.09 12.25 -10.84
C ARG A 213 -12.43 10.79 -10.59
N PHE A 214 -13.48 10.49 -9.80
CA PHE A 214 -13.94 9.12 -9.55
C PHE A 214 -15.15 8.75 -10.41
N ILE A 215 -16.07 9.71 -10.64
CA ILE A 215 -17.37 9.46 -11.27
C ILE A 215 -17.27 9.44 -12.80
N ARG A 216 -16.08 9.72 -13.39
CA ARG A 216 -15.91 9.99 -14.83
C ARG A 216 -16.88 9.18 -15.69
N PRO A 217 -17.78 9.86 -16.41
CA PRO A 217 -18.82 9.20 -17.16
C PRO A 217 -18.17 8.52 -18.37
N THR A 218 -18.28 7.19 -18.42
CA THR A 218 -18.11 6.46 -19.66
C THR A 218 -19.35 6.72 -20.51
N TRP A 219 -19.34 7.82 -21.27
CA TRP A 219 -20.18 7.94 -22.46
C TRP A 219 -19.39 7.45 -23.68
#